data_AF-A0A0L7RE49-F1
#
_entry.id   AF-A0A0L7RE49-F1
#
_cell.length_a   1.000
_cell.length_b   1.000
_cell.length_c   1.000
_cell.angle_alpha   90.00
_cell.angle_beta   90.00
_cell.angle_gamma   90.00
#
_symmetry.space_group_name_H-M   'P 1'
#
loop_
_entity.id
_entity.type
_entity.pdbx_description
1 polymer ?
#
loop_
_entity_poly.entity_id
_entity_poly.type
_entity_poly.pdbx_seq_one_letter_code
_entity_poly.pdbx_strand_id
1 'polypeptide(L)' 'KELCEFSCEISSHLLYSPDITSSDCYLFHAVQHFLVGKKFDSIDSIRNNIVNHFNEKSKKFYSDGIMVLLK' A
#
# COMPACT_ATOMS: atom_id res chain seq x y z
N LYS A 1 -15.93 -17.51 2.91
CA LYS A 1 -15.06 -17.81 4.07
C LYS A 1 -14.90 -16.51 4.82
N GLU A 2 -15.58 -16.40 5.95
CA GLU A 2 -16.01 -15.13 6.52
C GLU A 2 -14.90 -14.47 7.34
N LEU A 3 -14.69 -13.17 7.16
CA LEU A 3 -13.75 -12.35 7.94
C LEU A 3 -14.05 -12.37 9.45
N CYS A 4 -15.26 -12.78 9.83
CA CYS A 4 -15.70 -12.96 11.22
C CYS A 4 -14.86 -13.98 12.01
N GLU A 5 -14.22 -14.95 11.36
CA GLU A 5 -13.40 -15.96 12.06
C GLU A 5 -12.18 -15.35 12.76
N PHE A 6 -11.74 -14.16 12.32
CA PHE A 6 -10.60 -13.43 12.88
C PHE A 6 -10.98 -12.28 13.83
N SER A 7 -12.27 -12.10 14.15
CA SER A 7 -12.78 -10.97 14.95
C SER A 7 -12.35 -9.59 14.43
N CYS A 8 -12.11 -9.48 13.12
CA CYS A 8 -11.78 -8.21 12.48
C CYS A 8 -13.04 -7.39 12.26
N GLU A 9 -12.98 -6.11 12.65
CA GLU A 9 -14.02 -5.16 12.28
C GLU A 9 -13.90 -4.80 10.79
N ILE A 10 -15.01 -4.88 10.06
CA ILE A 10 -15.06 -4.54 8.64
C ILE A 10 -15.39 -3.05 8.53
N SER A 11 -14.42 -2.26 8.07
CA SER A 11 -14.65 -0.83 7.80
C SER A 11 -15.57 -0.65 6.59
N SER A 12 -16.61 0.18 6.74
CA SER A 12 -17.47 0.56 5.61
C SER A 12 -16.67 1.38 4.60
N HIS A 13 -16.45 0.85 3.40
CA HIS A 13 -15.77 1.56 2.33
C HIS A 13 -16.78 2.11 1.32
N LEU A 14 -16.65 3.38 0.96
CA LEU A 14 -17.45 3.96 -0.11
C LEU A 14 -17.03 3.38 -1.46
N LEU A 15 -18.01 3.15 -2.33
CA LEU A 15 -17.78 2.66 -3.69
C LEU A 15 -17.00 3.73 -4.48
N TYR A 16 -15.96 3.33 -5.22
CA TYR A 16 -15.14 4.20 -6.08
C TYR A 16 -14.52 5.41 -5.36
N SER A 17 -14.08 5.25 -4.12
CA SER A 17 -13.41 6.32 -3.36
C SER A 17 -11.92 6.01 -3.13
N PRO A 18 -11.08 6.02 -4.18
CA PRO A 18 -9.64 5.82 -4.02
C PRO A 18 -9.00 6.91 -3.14
N ASP A 19 -9.58 8.12 -3.14
CA ASP A 19 -9.22 9.25 -2.28
C ASP A 19 -9.39 8.97 -0.77
N ILE A 20 -10.16 7.92 -0.44
CA ILE A 20 -10.50 7.50 0.93
C ILE A 20 -9.76 6.19 1.27
N THR A 21 -8.86 5.71 0.41
CA THR A 21 -8.03 4.53 0.67
C THR A 21 -6.57 4.92 0.84
N SER A 22 -5.98 4.64 2.00
CA SER A 22 -4.56 4.92 2.26
C SER A 22 -3.63 4.12 1.34
N SER A 23 -4.05 2.94 0.89
CA SER A 23 -3.29 2.15 -0.09
C SER A 23 -3.15 2.90 -1.42
N ASP A 24 -4.24 3.46 -1.93
CA ASP A 24 -4.30 4.00 -3.28
C ASP A 24 -3.66 5.38 -3.35
N CYS A 25 -3.97 6.27 -2.40
CA CYS A 25 -3.45 7.64 -2.38
C CYS A 25 -2.01 7.77 -1.90
N TYR A 26 -1.54 6.85 -1.06
CA TYR A 26 -0.24 7.00 -0.40
C TYR A 26 0.71 5.86 -0.73
N LEU A 27 0.33 4.62 -0.42
CA LEU A 27 1.23 3.48 -0.54
C LEU A 27 1.59 3.18 -2.01
N PHE A 28 0.58 3.03 -2.87
CA PHE A 28 0.78 2.74 -4.29
C PHE A 28 1.32 3.94 -5.05
N HIS A 29 1.01 5.16 -4.62
CA HIS A 29 1.67 6.35 -5.16
C HIS A 29 3.19 6.29 -4.93
N ALA A 30 3.65 5.92 -3.73
CA ALA A 30 5.08 5.75 -3.45
C ALA A 30 5.72 4.62 -4.30
N VAL A 31 4.98 3.53 -4.52
CA VAL A 31 5.43 2.44 -5.40
C VAL A 31 5.51 2.90 -6.85
N GLN A 32 4.54 3.66 -7.35
CA GLN A 32 4.57 4.23 -8.70
C GLN A 32 5.84 5.06 -8.91
N HIS A 33 6.13 5.99 -7.98
CA HIS A 33 7.38 6.78 -8.02
C HIS A 33 8.63 5.91 -8.05
N PHE A 34 8.65 4.81 -7.31
CA PHE A 34 9.75 3.86 -7.32
C PHE A 34 9.88 3.08 -8.63
N LEU A 35 8.76 2.78 -9.30
CA LEU A 35 8.73 1.99 -10.53
C LEU A 35 8.96 2.82 -11.79
N VAL A 36 8.74 4.14 -11.75
CA VAL A 36 8.95 5.03 -12.91
C VAL A 36 10.37 4.87 -13.45
N GLY A 37 10.47 4.57 -14.74
CA GLY A 37 11.74 4.41 -15.46
C GLY A 37 12.46 3.08 -15.22
N LYS A 38 11.95 2.19 -14.36
CA LYS A 38 12.54 0.87 -14.15
C LYS A 38 12.03 -0.14 -15.19
N LYS A 39 12.93 -0.98 -15.67
CA LYS A 39 12.62 -2.20 -16.42
C LYS A 39 13.12 -3.39 -15.63
N PHE A 40 12.35 -4.46 -15.65
CA PHE A 40 12.68 -5.69 -14.93
C PHE A 40 12.71 -6.85 -15.92
N ASP A 41 13.74 -7.68 -15.81
CA ASP A 41 13.95 -8.81 -16.72
C ASP A 41 13.29 -10.09 -16.22
N SER A 42 12.85 -10.14 -14.96
CA SER A 42 12.20 -11.30 -14.36
C SER A 42 11.22 -10.93 -13.25
N ILE A 43 10.27 -11.84 -12.98
CA ILE A 43 9.31 -11.72 -11.88
C ILE A 43 10.02 -11.71 -10.52
N ASP A 44 11.08 -12.51 -10.37
CA ASP A 44 11.88 -12.53 -9.14
C ASP A 44 12.57 -11.19 -8.88
N SER A 45 13.06 -10.53 -9.95
CA SER A 45 13.64 -9.19 -9.85
C SER A 45 12.60 -8.18 -9.37
N ILE A 46 11.37 -8.23 -9.91
CA ILE A 46 10.25 -7.39 -9.46
C ILE A 46 9.96 -7.65 -7.97
N ARG A 47 9.80 -8.92 -7.59
CA ARG A 47 9.45 -9.32 -6.21
C ARG A 47 10.50 -8.82 -5.22
N ASN A 48 11.77 -9.05 -5.49
CA ASN A 48 12.87 -8.65 -4.60
C ASN A 48 12.95 -7.12 -4.49
N ASN A 49 12.80 -6.39 -5.59
CA ASN A 49 12.81 -4.92 -5.57
C ASN A 49 11.65 -4.34 -4.77
N ILE A 50 10.45 -4.89 -4.92
CA ILE A 50 9.26 -4.44 -4.17
C ILE A 50 9.41 -4.75 -2.67
N VAL A 51 9.87 -5.95 -2.32
CA VAL A 51 10.11 -6.33 -0.92
C VAL A 51 11.14 -5.42 -0.27
N ASN A 52 12.26 -5.16 -0.96
CA ASN A 52 13.29 -4.26 -0.46
C ASN A 52 12.75 -2.83 -0.30
N HIS A 53 11.98 -2.33 -1.28
CA HIS A 53 11.38 -1.01 -1.22
C HIS A 53 10.52 -0.80 0.04
N PHE A 54 9.71 -1.80 0.42
CA PHE A 54 8.89 -1.72 1.62
C PHE A 54 9.72 -1.87 2.91
N ASN A 55 10.73 -2.74 2.90
CA ASN A 55 11.61 -2.93 4.06
C ASN A 55 12.45 -1.69 4.38
N GLU A 56 12.78 -0.88 3.37
CA GLU A 56 13.50 0.39 3.54
C GLU A 56 12.64 1.51 4.14
N LYS A 57 11.30 1.39 4.11
CA LYS A 57 10.42 2.42 4.66
C LYS A 57 10.43 2.40 6.19
N SER A 58 10.53 3.59 6.77
CA SER A 58 10.44 3.75 8.22
C SER A 58 9.02 3.51 8.74
N LYS A 59 8.88 3.19 10.02
CA LYS A 59 7.55 3.11 10.67
C LYS A 59 6.73 4.39 10.47
N LYS A 60 7.40 5.55 10.51
CA LYS A 60 6.78 6.86 10.30
C LYS A 60 6.15 6.97 8.91
N PHE A 61 6.77 6.43 7.86
CA PHE A 61 6.18 6.42 6.52
C PHE A 61 4.80 5.76 6.51
N TYR A 62 4.65 4.62 7.18
CA TYR A 62 3.36 3.91 7.26
C TYR A 62 2.35 4.65 8.13
N SER A 63 2.79 5.16 9.29
CA SER A 63 1.91 5.97 10.16
C SER A 63 1.39 7.21 9.44
N ASP A 64 2.25 7.94 8.73
CA ASP A 64 1.86 9.14 7.98
C ASP A 64 0.83 8.79 6.88
N GLY A 65 0.99 7.65 6.19
CA GLY A 65 0.04 7.17 5.18
C GLY A 65 -1.33 6.78 5.72
N ILE A 66 -1.38 6.16 6.91
CA ILE A 66 -2.65 5.84 7.58
C ILE A 66 -3.36 7.13 8.01
N MET A 67 -2.61 8.11 8.52
CA MET A 67 -3.13 9.40 8.95
C MET A 67 -3.69 10.25 7.80
N VAL A 68 -3.39 9.94 6.53
CA VAL A 68 -4.01 10.61 5.36
C VAL A 68 -5.54 10.47 5.40
N LEU A 69 -6.06 9.36 5.93
CA LEU A 69 -7.51 9.09 6.02
C LEU A 69 -8.22 9.85 7.14
N LEU A 70 -7.47 10.43 8.08
CA LEU A 70 -8.00 11.12 9.26
C LEU A 70 -8.00 12.64 9.11
N LYS A 71 -7.71 13.14 7.91
CA LYS A 71 -7.74 14.57 7.55
C LYS A 71 -8.89 14.85 6.61
#